data_AF-A0A379S9Z5-F1
#
_entry.id   AF-A0A379S9Z5-F1
#
_cell.length_a   1.000
_cell.length_b   1.000
_cell.length_c   1.000
_cell.angle_alpha   90.00
_cell.angle_beta   90.00
_cell.angle_gamma   90.00
#
_symmetry.space_group_name_H-M   'P 1'
#
loop_
_entity.id
_entity.type
_entity.pdbx_description
1 polymer ?
#
loop_
_entity_poly.entity_id
_entity_poly.type
_entity_poly.pdbx_seq_one_letter_code
_entity_poly.pdbx_strand_id
1 'polypeptide(L)'
;MFDFATAWLLQNKVLLPGATTLVRLVSEIRERANQRLWKKLAALPDSWQTARVTELLDIPEGERISPLEQLKKGPVTVSGPAFTEALERYIRLRNLEFSRLNFTGLPAIQLRNLARYAGMASVKYIARMPEQRKLAILTAFVKAQEITALDEAVDVLDMLILDITREAKKTGQKKRLRTLKDLDRAALLLARACTLLLDDLADDAELRQAIFSCIPKNRLAESVSKVNELARPQNNNFHDEMVEQYGRVKRFLPAVLRDLHFRAAPAGEHTLTAIHYLVELNGSKKRILDDAPEHIITGPWKRLVYDAEGRIQRAGYSLCLLERLQDALRRRDIWLENSDRW
;
A
#
# COMPACT_ATOMS: atom_id res chain seq x y z
N MET A 1 35.39 7.80 19.80
CA MET A 1 35.35 8.46 21.13
C MET A 1 36.75 8.53 21.74
N PHE A 2 37.55 7.46 21.64
CA PHE A 2 38.96 7.50 22.04
C PHE A 2 39.75 8.58 21.28
N ASP A 3 39.70 8.57 19.94
CA ASP A 3 40.43 9.57 19.12
C ASP A 3 39.94 11.01 19.33
N PHE A 4 38.64 11.17 19.60
CA PHE A 4 38.09 12.47 19.98
C PHE A 4 38.60 12.93 21.34
N ALA A 5 38.72 12.02 22.31
CA ALA A 5 39.24 12.34 23.63
C ALA A 5 40.75 12.67 23.58
N THR A 6 41.54 11.93 22.80
CA THR A 6 42.97 12.25 22.59
C THR A 6 43.14 13.59 21.88
N ALA A 7 42.38 13.84 20.80
CA ALA A 7 42.39 15.12 20.09
C ALA A 7 42.01 16.29 21.01
N TRP A 8 40.98 16.12 21.84
CA TRP A 8 40.56 17.14 22.80
C TRP A 8 41.65 17.43 23.85
N LEU A 9 42.29 16.39 24.41
CA LEU A 9 43.37 16.56 25.39
C LEU A 9 44.57 17.30 24.79
N LEU A 10 44.96 16.94 23.55
CA LEU A 10 46.03 17.63 22.82
C LEU A 10 45.68 19.10 22.55
N GLN A 11 44.47 19.37 22.06
CA GLN A 11 44.00 20.74 21.80
C GLN A 11 43.99 21.61 23.07
N ASN A 12 43.67 21.01 24.23
CA ASN A 12 43.63 21.69 25.51
C ASN A 12 44.96 21.63 26.29
N LYS A 13 46.04 21.17 25.64
CA LYS A 13 47.40 21.07 26.24
C LYS A 13 47.44 20.25 27.54
N VAL A 14 46.58 19.24 27.66
CA VAL A 14 46.55 18.30 28.79
C VAL A 14 47.50 17.14 28.47
N LEU A 15 48.38 16.77 29.42
CA LEU A 15 49.28 15.63 29.28
C LEU A 15 48.47 14.34 29.04
N LEU A 16 48.79 13.60 27.98
CA LEU A 16 48.07 12.39 27.64
C LEU A 16 48.28 11.31 28.72
N PRO A 17 47.19 10.80 29.34
CA PRO A 17 47.31 9.65 30.23
C PRO A 17 47.65 8.39 29.42
N GLY A 18 48.13 7.34 30.11
CA GLY A 18 48.35 6.04 29.48
C GLY A 18 47.09 5.54 28.76
N ALA A 19 47.26 4.92 27.59
CA ALA A 19 46.14 4.52 26.72
C ALA A 19 45.07 3.68 27.45
N THR A 20 45.49 2.77 28.32
CA THR A 20 44.60 1.94 29.16
C THR A 20 43.73 2.77 30.10
N THR A 21 44.29 3.85 30.67
CA THR A 21 43.56 4.77 31.55
C THR A 21 42.49 5.52 30.78
N LEU A 22 42.81 6.01 29.58
CA LEU A 22 41.85 6.69 28.73
C LEU A 22 40.74 5.76 28.21
N VAL A 23 41.09 4.53 27.82
CA VAL A 23 40.10 3.50 27.42
C VAL A 23 39.14 3.20 28.58
N ARG A 24 39.64 3.04 29.80
CA ARG A 24 38.82 2.79 30.98
C ARG A 24 37.86 3.96 31.24
N LEU A 25 38.37 5.19 31.25
CA LEU A 25 37.56 6.39 31.46
C LEU A 25 36.46 6.54 30.39
N VAL A 26 36.80 6.35 29.12
CA VAL A 26 35.83 6.37 28.01
C VAL A 26 34.76 5.31 28.21
N SER A 27 35.15 4.09 28.62
CA SER A 27 34.22 2.98 28.87
C SER A 27 33.27 3.29 30.03
N GLU A 28 33.77 3.84 31.14
CA GLU A 28 32.96 4.27 32.29
C GLU A 28 31.98 5.39 31.94
N ILE A 29 32.39 6.36 31.13
CA ILE A 29 31.51 7.45 30.68
C ILE A 29 30.41 6.90 29.76
N ARG A 30 30.76 6.00 28.83
CA ARG A 30 29.78 5.35 27.95
C ARG A 30 28.78 4.53 28.75
N GLU A 31 29.25 3.76 29.73
CA GLU A 31 28.38 2.96 30.59
C GLU A 31 27.41 3.85 31.38
N ARG A 32 27.91 4.93 32.02
CA ARG A 32 27.06 5.90 32.71
C ARG A 32 26.03 6.57 31.78
N ALA A 33 26.43 6.92 30.57
CA ALA A 33 25.53 7.50 29.58
C ALA A 33 24.45 6.50 29.13
N ASN A 34 24.82 5.25 28.90
CA ASN A 34 23.90 4.17 28.55
C ASN A 34 22.90 3.89 29.69
N GLN A 35 23.37 3.78 30.93
CA GLN A 35 22.50 3.57 32.08
C GLN A 35 21.51 4.72 32.26
N ARG A 36 21.95 5.97 32.06
CA ARG A 36 21.05 7.14 32.08
C ARG A 36 19.99 7.06 31.00
N LEU A 37 20.38 6.68 29.77
CA LEU A 37 19.45 6.50 28.67
C LEU A 37 18.45 5.38 28.96
N TRP A 38 18.91 4.22 29.42
CA TRP A 38 18.04 3.10 29.78
C TRP A 38 17.08 3.47 30.90
N LYS A 39 17.53 4.25 31.90
CA LYS A 39 16.66 4.73 32.98
C LYS A 39 15.52 5.57 32.43
N LYS A 40 15.82 6.50 31.54
CA LYS A 40 14.81 7.37 30.93
C LYS A 40 13.84 6.57 30.07
N LEU A 41 14.33 5.69 29.20
CA LEU A 41 13.49 4.88 28.32
C LEU A 41 12.62 3.90 29.09
N ALA A 42 13.16 3.20 30.09
CA ALA A 42 12.41 2.25 30.91
C ALA A 42 11.33 2.91 31.78
N ALA A 43 11.43 4.22 32.02
CA ALA A 43 10.46 4.99 32.79
C ALA A 43 9.39 5.68 31.93
N LEU A 44 9.47 5.59 30.59
CA LEU A 44 8.45 6.16 29.71
C LEU A 44 7.13 5.38 29.77
N PRO A 45 7.11 4.04 29.68
CA PRO A 45 5.87 3.29 29.67
C PRO A 45 5.21 3.30 31.06
N ASP A 46 3.88 3.35 31.09
CA ASP A 46 3.14 3.13 32.33
C ASP A 46 3.15 1.63 32.74
N SER A 47 2.47 1.30 33.84
CA SER A 47 2.42 -0.08 34.35
C SER A 47 1.75 -1.05 33.37
N TRP A 48 0.72 -0.61 32.64
CA TRP A 48 0.03 -1.43 31.65
C TRP A 48 0.92 -1.67 30.43
N GLN A 49 1.55 -0.63 29.87
CA GLN A 49 2.48 -0.74 28.74
C GLN A 49 3.70 -1.57 29.11
N THR A 50 4.21 -1.43 30.32
CA THR A 50 5.32 -2.24 30.85
C THR A 50 4.95 -3.72 30.87
N ALA A 51 3.75 -4.07 31.36
CA ALA A 51 3.27 -5.44 31.33
C ALA A 51 3.11 -5.94 29.88
N ARG A 52 2.43 -5.19 29.02
CA ARG A 52 2.20 -5.57 27.61
C ARG A 52 3.50 -5.79 26.84
N VAL A 53 4.50 -4.92 27.03
CA VAL A 53 5.76 -5.02 26.29
C VAL A 53 6.62 -6.17 26.78
N THR A 54 6.55 -6.48 28.08
CA THR A 54 7.27 -7.60 28.68
C THR A 54 6.68 -8.94 28.23
N GLU A 55 5.36 -9.05 28.12
CA GLU A 55 4.64 -10.22 27.58
C GLU A 55 5.04 -10.54 26.13
N LEU A 56 5.60 -9.60 25.37
CA LEU A 56 6.10 -9.89 24.02
C LEU A 56 7.26 -10.90 24.02
N LEU A 57 7.93 -11.07 25.15
CA LEU A 57 9.02 -12.02 25.32
C LEU A 57 8.54 -13.45 25.56
N ASP A 58 7.30 -13.62 26.03
CA ASP A 58 6.75 -14.91 26.40
C ASP A 58 6.23 -15.65 25.17
N ILE A 59 6.36 -16.97 25.18
CA ILE A 59 5.81 -17.82 24.12
C ILE A 59 4.44 -18.29 24.61
N PRO A 60 3.33 -17.88 23.96
CA PRO A 60 1.99 -18.34 24.32
C PRO A 60 1.85 -19.85 24.20
N GLU A 61 0.91 -20.43 24.95
CA GLU A 61 0.61 -21.87 24.84
C GLU A 61 0.17 -22.22 23.41
N GLY A 62 0.75 -23.29 22.85
CA GLY A 62 0.50 -23.73 21.47
C GLY A 62 1.33 -23.00 20.40
N GLU A 63 2.03 -21.92 20.74
CA GLU A 63 2.87 -21.17 19.80
C GLU A 63 4.33 -21.63 19.83
N ARG A 64 5.04 -21.43 18.71
CA ARG A 64 6.47 -21.77 18.60
C ARG A 64 7.40 -20.57 18.77
N ILE A 65 6.88 -19.37 18.57
CA ILE A 65 7.65 -18.12 18.59
C ILE A 65 6.91 -17.08 19.43
N SER A 66 7.66 -16.19 20.09
CA SER A 66 7.06 -15.14 20.89
C SER A 66 6.44 -14.04 20.01
N PRO A 67 5.54 -13.21 20.54
CA PRO A 67 5.04 -12.01 19.86
C PRO A 67 6.16 -11.10 19.36
N LEU A 68 7.24 -10.93 20.13
CA LEU A 68 8.39 -10.14 19.69
C LEU A 68 9.01 -10.68 18.40
N GLU A 69 9.18 -12.00 18.27
CA GLU A 69 9.69 -12.62 17.03
C GLU A 69 8.72 -12.49 15.86
N GLN A 70 7.41 -12.54 16.11
CA GLN A 70 6.41 -12.28 15.07
C GLN A 70 6.50 -10.82 14.58
N LEU A 71 6.59 -9.86 15.50
CA LEU A 71 6.66 -8.44 15.18
C LEU A 71 7.90 -8.04 14.37
N LYS A 72 9.01 -8.78 14.51
CA LYS A 72 10.23 -8.60 13.71
C LYS A 72 10.07 -8.96 12.24
N LYS A 73 9.12 -9.83 11.90
CA LYS A 73 8.95 -10.32 10.53
C LYS A 73 8.13 -9.33 9.72
N GLY A 74 8.78 -8.73 8.72
CA GLY A 74 8.10 -7.93 7.69
C GLY A 74 7.44 -8.81 6.63
N PRO A 75 6.58 -8.22 5.79
CA PRO A 75 5.95 -8.91 4.67
C PRO A 75 7.01 -9.36 3.64
N VAL A 76 6.86 -10.58 3.12
CA VAL A 76 7.76 -11.17 2.10
C VAL A 76 7.09 -11.41 0.75
N THR A 77 5.77 -11.17 0.66
CA THR A 77 5.00 -11.29 -0.58
C THR A 77 4.05 -10.11 -0.74
N VAL A 78 3.62 -9.86 -1.99
CA VAL A 78 2.62 -8.85 -2.32
C VAL A 78 1.31 -9.56 -2.64
N SER A 79 0.39 -9.60 -1.66
CA SER A 79 -0.96 -10.16 -1.83
C SER A 79 -1.94 -9.48 -0.88
N GLY A 80 -3.24 -9.55 -1.18
CA GLY A 80 -4.28 -9.03 -0.27
C GLY A 80 -4.15 -9.57 1.16
N PRO A 81 -4.00 -10.90 1.37
CA PRO A 81 -3.72 -11.46 2.69
C PRO A 81 -2.43 -10.95 3.32
N ALA A 82 -1.34 -10.82 2.55
CA ALA A 82 -0.07 -10.30 3.07
C ALA A 82 -0.18 -8.82 3.51
N PHE A 83 -0.99 -8.01 2.81
CA PHE A 83 -1.31 -6.66 3.26
C PHE A 83 -2.10 -6.68 4.57
N THR A 84 -3.13 -7.53 4.68
CA THR A 84 -3.90 -7.65 5.93
C THR A 84 -3.01 -8.07 7.10
N GLU A 85 -2.11 -9.04 6.91
CA GLU A 85 -1.15 -9.46 7.93
C GLU A 85 -0.18 -8.33 8.31
N ALA A 86 0.35 -7.60 7.32
CA ALA A 86 1.23 -6.45 7.56
C ALA A 86 0.51 -5.34 8.34
N LEU A 87 -0.76 -5.07 8.00
CA LEU A 87 -1.60 -4.08 8.66
C LEU A 87 -1.98 -4.51 10.09
N GLU A 88 -2.32 -5.78 10.31
CA GLU A 88 -2.59 -6.34 11.64
C GLU A 88 -1.37 -6.23 12.56
N ARG A 89 -0.16 -6.46 12.02
CA ARG A 89 1.08 -6.25 12.75
C ARG A 89 1.27 -4.79 13.16
N TYR A 90 1.00 -3.84 12.25
CA TYR A 90 0.98 -2.41 12.59
C TYR A 90 -0.05 -2.09 13.68
N ILE A 91 -1.28 -2.57 13.54
CA ILE A 91 -2.36 -2.36 14.53
C ILE A 91 -1.96 -2.89 15.90
N ARG A 92 -1.35 -4.08 15.96
CA ARG A 92 -0.86 -4.67 17.21
C ARG A 92 0.16 -3.77 17.92
N LEU A 93 1.06 -3.14 17.17
CA LEU A 93 2.05 -2.19 17.71
C LEU A 93 1.41 -0.86 18.11
N ARG A 94 0.55 -0.30 17.26
CA ARG A 94 -0.20 0.94 17.53
C ARG A 94 -1.05 0.81 18.80
N ASN A 95 -1.68 -0.34 19.00
CA ASN A 95 -2.50 -0.62 20.18
C ASN A 95 -1.71 -0.68 21.49
N LEU A 96 -0.37 -0.71 21.46
CA LEU A 96 0.47 -0.55 22.65
C LEU A 96 0.62 0.94 23.05
N GLU A 97 0.20 1.86 22.20
CA GLU A 97 0.16 3.31 22.42
C GLU A 97 1.52 3.97 22.71
N PHE A 98 2.62 3.34 22.28
CA PHE A 98 3.98 3.89 22.45
C PHE A 98 4.21 5.15 21.62
N SER A 99 3.45 5.37 20.55
CA SER A 99 3.49 6.61 19.76
C SER A 99 3.14 7.87 20.55
N ARG A 100 2.36 7.75 21.64
CA ARG A 100 1.97 8.86 22.52
C ARG A 100 3.03 9.22 23.57
N LEU A 101 4.05 8.37 23.76
CA LEU A 101 5.10 8.60 24.74
C LEU A 101 6.03 9.74 24.31
N ASN A 102 6.52 10.51 25.28
CA ASN A 102 7.38 11.64 25.01
C ASN A 102 8.86 11.22 24.91
N PHE A 103 9.36 11.04 23.69
CA PHE A 103 10.77 10.76 23.42
C PHE A 103 11.64 12.02 23.28
N THR A 104 11.09 13.22 23.52
CA THR A 104 11.81 14.50 23.36
C THR A 104 13.05 14.55 24.26
N GLY A 105 14.16 15.03 23.70
CA GLY A 105 15.43 15.12 24.42
C GLY A 105 16.19 13.79 24.55
N LEU A 106 15.71 12.71 23.94
CA LEU A 106 16.46 11.46 23.80
C LEU A 106 17.20 11.42 22.45
N PRO A 107 18.46 10.94 22.41
CA PRO A 107 19.20 10.87 21.15
C PRO A 107 18.57 9.86 20.18
N ALA A 108 17.99 10.34 19.07
CA ALA A 108 17.31 9.50 18.07
C ALA A 108 18.20 8.39 17.48
N ILE A 109 19.51 8.63 17.36
CA ILE A 109 20.48 7.62 16.91
C ILE A 109 20.55 6.45 17.90
N GLN A 110 20.56 6.74 19.21
CA GLN A 110 20.63 5.69 20.23
C GLN A 110 19.33 4.89 20.30
N LEU A 111 18.18 5.55 20.14
CA LEU A 111 16.88 4.87 20.03
C LEU A 111 16.89 3.88 18.87
N ARG A 112 17.30 4.32 17.67
CA ARG A 112 17.42 3.45 16.48
C ARG A 112 18.41 2.30 16.70
N ASN A 113 19.52 2.53 17.41
CA ASN A 113 20.49 1.48 17.71
C ASN A 113 19.90 0.43 18.67
N LEU A 114 19.16 0.84 19.70
CA LEU A 114 18.49 -0.09 20.62
C LEU A 114 17.38 -0.88 19.92
N ALA A 115 16.59 -0.23 19.05
CA ALA A 115 15.57 -0.90 18.25
C ALA A 115 16.20 -1.93 17.29
N ARG A 116 17.26 -1.55 16.56
CA ARG A 116 18.01 -2.47 15.68
C ARG A 116 18.58 -3.65 16.47
N TYR A 117 19.14 -3.36 17.64
CA TYR A 117 19.65 -4.38 18.54
C TYR A 117 18.55 -5.38 18.94
N ALA A 118 17.37 -4.89 19.33
CA ALA A 118 16.23 -5.75 19.65
C ALA A 118 15.80 -6.61 18.46
N GLY A 119 15.79 -6.04 17.25
CA GLY A 119 15.49 -6.76 16.01
C GLY A 119 16.42 -7.94 15.74
N MET A 120 17.71 -7.80 16.08
CA MET A 120 18.73 -8.84 15.85
C MET A 120 18.90 -9.82 17.02
N ALA A 121 18.72 -9.37 18.25
CA ALA A 121 18.97 -10.17 19.44
C ALA A 121 17.88 -11.24 19.65
N SER A 122 18.27 -12.39 20.19
CA SER A 122 17.30 -13.44 20.54
C SER A 122 16.43 -13.01 21.72
N VAL A 123 15.15 -13.39 21.68
CA VAL A 123 14.20 -13.11 22.77
C VAL A 123 14.70 -13.63 24.11
N LYS A 124 15.24 -14.85 24.13
CA LYS A 124 15.82 -15.48 25.33
C LYS A 124 16.93 -14.62 25.95
N TYR A 125 17.74 -13.97 25.11
CA TYR A 125 18.80 -13.08 25.60
C TYR A 125 18.23 -11.79 26.19
N ILE A 126 17.25 -11.17 25.51
CA ILE A 126 16.56 -9.97 26.00
C ILE A 126 15.86 -10.25 27.34
N ALA A 127 15.19 -11.40 27.46
CA ALA A 127 14.45 -11.80 28.68
C ALA A 127 15.34 -11.91 29.93
N ARG A 128 16.62 -12.29 29.75
CA ARG A 128 17.60 -12.43 30.85
C ARG A 128 18.31 -11.11 31.22
N MET A 129 18.05 -10.02 30.51
CA MET A 129 18.67 -8.73 30.81
C MET A 129 18.17 -8.15 32.13
N PRO A 130 18.99 -7.28 32.78
CA PRO A 130 18.50 -6.43 33.87
C PRO A 130 17.27 -5.64 33.43
N GLU A 131 16.29 -5.53 34.32
CA GLU A 131 14.94 -5.03 34.01
C GLU A 131 14.95 -3.67 33.31
N GLN A 132 15.75 -2.74 33.82
CA GLN A 132 15.90 -1.41 33.25
C GLN A 132 16.43 -1.45 31.80
N ARG A 133 17.40 -2.32 31.49
CA ARG A 133 17.93 -2.45 30.13
C ARG A 133 16.93 -3.14 29.21
N LYS A 134 16.25 -4.18 29.71
CA LYS A 134 15.20 -4.92 29.01
C LYS A 134 14.08 -3.98 28.55
N LEU A 135 13.49 -3.23 29.49
CA LEU A 135 12.41 -2.28 29.21
C LEU A 135 12.86 -1.16 28.27
N ALA A 136 14.08 -0.65 28.42
CA ALA A 136 14.61 0.36 27.50
C ALA A 136 14.71 -0.13 26.05
N ILE A 137 15.19 -1.36 25.85
CA ILE A 137 15.31 -1.99 24.53
C ILE A 137 13.93 -2.26 23.93
N LEU A 138 13.01 -2.80 24.72
CA LEU A 138 11.64 -3.09 24.30
C LEU A 138 10.88 -1.81 23.93
N THR A 139 11.02 -0.75 24.73
CA THR A 139 10.42 0.56 24.46
C THR A 139 10.94 1.15 23.15
N ALA A 140 12.26 1.09 22.94
CA ALA A 140 12.87 1.54 21.70
C ALA A 140 12.40 0.72 20.50
N PHE A 141 12.31 -0.61 20.67
CA PHE A 141 11.85 -1.53 19.63
C PHE A 141 10.42 -1.22 19.22
N VAL A 142 9.46 -1.19 20.15
CA VAL A 142 8.04 -0.99 19.81
C VAL A 142 7.84 0.35 19.09
N LYS A 143 8.44 1.44 19.60
CA LYS A 143 8.34 2.75 18.96
C LYS A 143 8.85 2.75 17.52
N ALA A 144 10.01 2.14 17.26
CA ALA A 144 10.58 2.08 15.92
C ALA A 144 9.83 1.09 15.02
N GLN A 145 9.36 -0.02 15.58
CA GLN A 145 8.70 -1.08 14.83
C GLN A 145 7.29 -0.67 14.43
N GLU A 146 6.59 0.16 15.22
CA GLU A 146 5.28 0.74 14.85
C GLU A 146 5.39 1.51 13.52
N ILE A 147 6.37 2.41 13.41
CA ILE A 147 6.66 3.20 12.21
C ILE A 147 7.04 2.28 11.05
N THR A 148 7.97 1.34 11.30
CA THR A 148 8.42 0.39 10.27
C THR A 148 7.29 -0.48 9.75
N ALA A 149 6.40 -0.95 10.63
CA ALA A 149 5.28 -1.79 10.26
C ALA A 149 4.22 -1.03 9.46
N LEU A 150 3.99 0.25 9.78
CA LEU A 150 3.12 1.13 9.01
C LEU A 150 3.67 1.32 7.60
N ASP A 151 4.95 1.71 7.48
CA ASP A 151 5.62 1.87 6.19
C ASP A 151 5.54 0.60 5.35
N GLU A 152 5.86 -0.55 5.93
CA GLU A 152 5.82 -1.84 5.24
C GLU A 152 4.40 -2.23 4.81
N ALA A 153 3.37 -1.92 5.60
CA ALA A 153 1.98 -2.16 5.20
C ALA A 153 1.58 -1.28 3.99
N VAL A 154 2.00 -0.02 3.96
CA VAL A 154 1.73 0.89 2.85
C VAL A 154 2.57 0.52 1.61
N ASP A 155 3.81 0.06 1.79
CA ASP A 155 4.63 -0.47 0.69
C ASP A 155 3.92 -1.65 0.00
N VAL A 156 3.34 -2.57 0.78
CA VAL A 156 2.57 -3.69 0.22
C VAL A 156 1.29 -3.19 -0.47
N LEU A 157 0.60 -2.20 0.11
CA LEU A 157 -0.59 -1.59 -0.51
C LEU A 157 -0.25 -0.97 -1.87
N ASP A 158 0.82 -0.18 -1.95
CA ASP A 158 1.31 0.45 -3.18
C ASP A 158 1.59 -0.61 -4.26
N MET A 159 2.35 -1.65 -3.90
CA MET A 159 2.65 -2.74 -4.81
C MET A 159 1.40 -3.53 -5.24
N LEU A 160 0.42 -3.70 -4.34
CA LEU A 160 -0.85 -4.35 -4.66
C LEU A 160 -1.68 -3.58 -5.67
N ILE A 161 -1.79 -2.26 -5.51
CA ILE A 161 -2.55 -1.40 -6.45
C ILE A 161 -1.89 -1.47 -7.84
N LEU A 162 -0.56 -1.45 -7.88
CA LEU A 162 0.21 -1.60 -9.11
C LEU A 162 -0.04 -2.96 -9.79
N ASP A 163 -0.04 -4.05 -9.03
CA ASP A 163 -0.25 -5.40 -9.55
C ASP A 163 -1.70 -5.63 -10.01
N ILE A 164 -2.69 -5.02 -9.36
CA ILE A 164 -4.08 -5.03 -9.81
C ILE A 164 -4.19 -4.38 -11.20
N THR A 165 -3.59 -3.21 -11.37
CA THR A 165 -3.57 -2.48 -12.63
C THR A 165 -2.87 -3.29 -13.73
N ARG A 166 -1.72 -3.90 -13.41
CA ARG A 166 -0.96 -4.76 -14.33
C ARG A 166 -1.75 -6.00 -14.75
N GLU A 167 -2.42 -6.67 -13.83
CA GLU A 167 -3.16 -7.90 -14.14
C GLU A 167 -4.41 -7.61 -14.97
N ALA A 168 -5.11 -6.50 -14.72
CA ALA A 168 -6.21 -6.06 -15.57
C ALA A 168 -5.73 -5.78 -17.01
N LYS A 169 -4.61 -5.06 -17.17
CA LYS A 169 -3.99 -4.81 -18.49
C LYS A 169 -3.62 -6.11 -19.20
N LYS A 170 -2.95 -7.02 -18.50
CA LYS A 170 -2.55 -8.33 -19.02
C LYS A 170 -3.76 -9.18 -19.42
N THR A 171 -4.81 -9.18 -18.61
CA THR A 171 -6.06 -9.91 -18.87
C THR A 171 -6.74 -9.39 -20.13
N GLY A 172 -6.88 -8.06 -20.28
CA GLY A 172 -7.51 -7.53 -21.49
C GLY A 172 -6.64 -7.69 -22.73
N GLN A 173 -5.30 -7.67 -22.61
CA GLN A 173 -4.41 -8.01 -23.73
C GLN A 173 -4.64 -9.45 -24.18
N LYS A 174 -4.73 -10.40 -23.24
CA LYS A 174 -5.04 -11.81 -23.55
C LYS A 174 -6.42 -11.98 -24.19
N LYS A 175 -7.45 -11.30 -23.67
CA LYS A 175 -8.80 -11.32 -24.26
C LYS A 175 -8.79 -10.76 -25.68
N ARG A 176 -8.08 -9.65 -25.92
CA ARG A 176 -7.93 -9.04 -27.24
C ARG A 176 -7.24 -9.97 -28.24
N LEU A 177 -6.15 -10.63 -27.83
CA LEU A 177 -5.45 -11.60 -28.66
C LEU A 177 -6.34 -12.79 -29.07
N ARG A 178 -7.22 -13.24 -28.17
CA ARG A 178 -8.17 -14.31 -28.47
C ARG A 178 -9.25 -13.91 -29.47
N THR A 179 -9.71 -12.66 -29.42
CA THR A 179 -10.82 -12.17 -30.27
C THR A 179 -10.36 -11.54 -31.59
N LEU A 180 -9.06 -11.31 -31.77
CA LEU A 180 -8.48 -10.71 -32.97
C LEU A 180 -8.87 -11.45 -34.25
N LYS A 181 -8.83 -12.78 -34.25
CA LYS A 181 -9.21 -13.59 -35.41
C LYS A 181 -10.69 -13.43 -35.79
N ASP A 182 -11.56 -13.31 -34.80
CA ASP A 182 -13.00 -13.13 -35.03
C ASP A 182 -13.30 -11.71 -35.53
N LEU A 183 -12.58 -10.71 -35.00
CA LEU A 183 -12.64 -9.33 -35.50
C LEU A 183 -12.17 -9.26 -36.96
N ASP A 184 -11.02 -9.85 -37.29
CA ASP A 184 -10.47 -9.84 -38.65
C ASP A 184 -11.45 -10.48 -39.63
N ARG A 185 -12.06 -11.61 -39.26
CA ARG A 185 -13.06 -12.29 -40.10
C ARG A 185 -14.28 -11.40 -40.37
N ALA A 186 -14.80 -10.74 -39.34
CA ALA A 186 -15.95 -9.85 -39.46
C ALA A 186 -15.59 -8.58 -40.27
N ALA A 187 -14.42 -8.00 -40.00
CA ALA A 187 -13.93 -6.81 -40.71
C ALA A 187 -13.69 -7.07 -42.20
N LEU A 188 -13.09 -8.21 -42.57
CA LEU A 188 -12.90 -8.60 -43.97
C LEU A 188 -14.23 -8.80 -44.71
N LEU A 189 -15.24 -9.37 -44.05
CA LEU A 189 -16.57 -9.56 -44.63
C LEU A 189 -17.27 -8.21 -44.84
N LEU A 190 -17.19 -7.29 -43.86
CA LEU A 190 -17.71 -5.93 -44.00
C LEU A 190 -16.97 -5.12 -45.05
N ALA A 191 -15.63 -5.23 -45.13
CA ALA A 191 -14.84 -4.58 -46.17
C ALA A 191 -15.28 -5.01 -47.57
N ARG A 192 -15.51 -6.31 -47.77
CA ARG A 192 -16.04 -6.85 -49.04
C ARG A 192 -17.43 -6.30 -49.37
N ALA A 193 -18.31 -6.15 -48.37
CA ALA A 193 -19.62 -5.52 -48.55
C ALA A 193 -19.49 -4.04 -48.93
N CYS A 194 -18.57 -3.31 -48.27
CA CYS A 194 -18.27 -1.91 -48.58
C CYS A 194 -17.65 -1.73 -49.97
N THR A 195 -16.83 -2.67 -50.45
CA THR A 195 -16.30 -2.62 -51.83
C THR A 195 -17.41 -2.67 -52.87
N LEU A 196 -18.41 -3.53 -52.68
CA LEU A 196 -19.58 -3.58 -53.57
C LEU A 196 -20.39 -2.28 -53.50
N LEU A 197 -20.47 -1.66 -52.32
CA LEU A 197 -21.18 -0.40 -52.12
C LEU A 197 -20.46 0.81 -52.74
N LEU A 198 -19.14 0.74 -52.91
CA LEU A 198 -18.31 1.79 -53.52
C LEU A 198 -18.06 1.56 -55.01
N ASP A 199 -18.70 0.55 -55.62
CA ASP A 199 -18.56 0.26 -57.05
C ASP A 199 -19.50 1.18 -57.86
N ASP A 200 -18.93 2.20 -58.50
CA ASP A 200 -19.66 3.20 -59.30
C ASP A 200 -20.36 2.61 -60.55
N LEU A 201 -20.10 1.34 -60.88
CA LEU A 201 -20.73 0.63 -62.00
C LEU A 201 -22.01 -0.11 -61.59
N ALA A 202 -22.31 -0.18 -60.28
CA ALA A 202 -23.49 -0.86 -59.78
C ALA A 202 -24.74 0.04 -59.90
N ASP A 203 -25.88 -0.56 -60.25
CA ASP A 203 -27.16 0.15 -60.19
C ASP A 203 -27.58 0.37 -58.73
N ASP A 204 -27.68 1.64 -58.34
CA ASP A 204 -28.10 2.07 -57.00
C ASP A 204 -29.43 1.42 -56.57
N ALA A 205 -30.36 1.19 -57.51
CA ALA A 205 -31.67 0.61 -57.22
C ALA A 205 -31.57 -0.88 -56.79
N GLU A 206 -30.57 -1.61 -57.29
CA GLU A 206 -30.41 -3.05 -57.07
C GLU A 206 -29.27 -3.40 -56.10
N LEU A 207 -28.46 -2.41 -55.72
CA LEU A 207 -27.24 -2.57 -54.91
C LEU A 207 -27.45 -3.39 -53.64
N ARG A 208 -28.58 -3.19 -52.94
CA ARG A 208 -28.91 -3.95 -51.73
C ARG A 208 -29.13 -5.43 -51.99
N GLN A 209 -29.80 -5.77 -53.09
CA GLN A 209 -30.01 -7.16 -53.52
C GLN A 209 -28.71 -7.77 -54.03
N ALA A 210 -27.88 -7.01 -54.75
CA ALA A 210 -26.56 -7.45 -55.19
C ALA A 210 -25.65 -7.82 -54.00
N ILE A 211 -25.59 -6.95 -52.98
CA ILE A 211 -24.83 -7.21 -51.74
C ILE A 211 -25.35 -8.46 -51.03
N PHE A 212 -26.67 -8.62 -50.87
CA PHE A 212 -27.24 -9.78 -50.20
C PHE A 212 -27.09 -11.10 -50.97
N SER A 213 -26.95 -11.02 -52.29
CA SER A 213 -26.68 -12.17 -53.15
C SER A 213 -25.25 -12.69 -52.96
N CYS A 214 -24.28 -11.78 -52.77
CA CYS A 214 -22.90 -12.14 -52.46
C CYS A 214 -22.67 -12.49 -50.98
N ILE A 215 -23.38 -11.81 -50.07
CA ILE A 215 -23.20 -11.92 -48.62
C ILE A 215 -24.59 -12.01 -47.98
N PRO A 216 -25.02 -13.19 -47.49
CA PRO A 216 -26.33 -13.35 -46.87
C PRO A 216 -26.57 -12.34 -45.76
N LYS A 217 -27.77 -11.74 -45.73
CA LYS A 217 -28.16 -10.71 -44.75
C LYS A 217 -27.83 -11.11 -43.30
N ASN A 218 -28.06 -12.36 -42.93
CA ASN A 218 -27.79 -12.86 -41.57
C ASN A 218 -26.30 -12.82 -41.24
N ARG A 219 -25.42 -13.19 -42.18
CA ARG A 219 -23.96 -13.14 -41.97
C ARG A 219 -23.43 -11.72 -41.92
N LEU A 220 -24.03 -10.81 -42.69
CA LEU A 220 -23.69 -9.39 -42.63
C LEU A 220 -24.09 -8.82 -41.26
N ALA A 221 -25.30 -9.12 -40.78
CA ALA A 221 -25.77 -8.71 -39.46
C ALA A 221 -24.92 -9.28 -38.31
N GLU A 222 -24.54 -10.56 -38.40
CA GLU A 222 -23.61 -11.19 -37.45
C GLU A 222 -22.25 -10.49 -37.44
N SER A 223 -21.72 -10.13 -38.62
CA SER A 223 -20.42 -9.44 -38.72
C SER A 223 -20.48 -8.02 -38.17
N VAL A 224 -21.56 -7.28 -38.42
CA VAL A 224 -21.82 -5.97 -37.80
C VAL A 224 -21.88 -6.11 -36.28
N SER A 225 -22.64 -7.08 -35.77
CA SER A 225 -22.74 -7.35 -34.33
C SER A 225 -21.36 -7.68 -33.73
N LYS A 226 -20.58 -8.53 -34.40
CA LYS A 226 -19.25 -8.94 -33.95
C LYS A 226 -18.24 -7.78 -33.95
N VAL A 227 -18.28 -6.90 -34.95
CA VAL A 227 -17.44 -5.69 -34.95
C VAL A 227 -17.88 -4.74 -33.85
N ASN A 228 -19.18 -4.52 -33.65
CA ASN A 228 -19.67 -3.67 -32.55
C ASN A 228 -19.31 -4.24 -31.16
N GLU A 229 -19.31 -5.56 -31.01
CA GLU A 229 -18.90 -6.24 -29.78
C GLU A 229 -17.39 -6.14 -29.53
N LEU A 230 -16.57 -6.33 -30.57
CA LEU A 230 -15.13 -6.51 -30.43
C LEU A 230 -14.31 -5.23 -30.68
N ALA A 231 -14.81 -4.28 -31.46
CA ALA A 231 -14.10 -3.04 -31.75
C ALA A 231 -14.09 -2.16 -30.50
N ARG A 232 -12.89 -1.79 -30.04
CA ARG A 232 -12.70 -0.87 -28.91
C ARG A 232 -12.12 0.45 -29.45
N PRO A 233 -12.66 1.63 -29.06
CA PRO A 233 -12.00 2.90 -29.33
C PRO A 233 -10.59 2.94 -28.70
N GLN A 234 -9.65 3.67 -29.31
CA GLN A 234 -8.22 3.65 -28.93
C GLN A 234 -7.93 3.93 -27.44
N ASN A 235 -8.82 4.64 -26.75
CA ASN A 235 -8.66 5.01 -25.33
C ASN A 235 -9.24 3.99 -24.33
N ASN A 236 -9.74 2.83 -24.77
CA ASN A 236 -10.69 2.02 -23.99
C ASN A 236 -10.22 0.59 -23.71
N ASN A 237 -8.95 0.40 -23.33
CA ASN A 237 -8.34 -0.91 -23.53
C ASN A 237 -8.62 -1.96 -22.44
N PHE A 238 -9.00 -1.59 -21.20
CA PHE A 238 -9.01 -2.56 -20.07
C PHE A 238 -10.09 -2.35 -18.99
N HIS A 239 -11.19 -1.64 -19.28
CA HIS A 239 -12.18 -1.27 -18.25
C HIS A 239 -12.90 -2.49 -17.65
N ASP A 240 -13.48 -3.37 -18.47
CA ASP A 240 -14.18 -4.55 -17.96
C ASP A 240 -13.24 -5.44 -17.14
N GLU A 241 -12.00 -5.57 -17.59
CA GLU A 241 -10.96 -6.34 -16.90
C GLU A 241 -10.50 -5.69 -15.59
N MET A 242 -10.62 -4.37 -15.44
CA MET A 242 -10.42 -3.67 -14.16
C MET A 242 -11.54 -3.98 -13.18
N VAL A 243 -12.81 -3.99 -13.64
CA VAL A 243 -13.96 -4.34 -12.78
C VAL A 243 -13.84 -5.78 -12.28
N GLU A 244 -13.31 -6.71 -13.10
CA GLU A 244 -13.01 -8.07 -12.68
C GLU A 244 -12.02 -8.14 -11.49
N GLN A 245 -11.13 -7.14 -11.34
CA GLN A 245 -10.22 -7.06 -10.20
C GLN A 245 -10.87 -6.52 -8.92
N TYR A 246 -12.08 -5.95 -8.99
CA TYR A 246 -12.76 -5.40 -7.81
C TYR A 246 -12.94 -6.44 -6.69
N GLY A 247 -13.07 -7.72 -7.04
CA GLY A 247 -13.11 -8.81 -6.06
C GLY A 247 -11.86 -8.88 -5.17
N ARG A 248 -10.68 -8.50 -5.68
CA ARG A 248 -9.44 -8.39 -4.90
C ARG A 248 -9.46 -7.16 -4.00
N VAL A 249 -9.84 -6.02 -4.55
CA VAL A 249 -9.96 -4.74 -3.83
C VAL A 249 -10.90 -4.85 -2.64
N LYS A 250 -12.07 -5.46 -2.85
CA LYS A 250 -13.11 -5.63 -1.83
C LYS A 250 -12.61 -6.37 -0.57
N ARG A 251 -11.56 -7.19 -0.68
CA ARG A 251 -11.00 -7.96 0.44
C ARG A 251 -10.14 -7.14 1.39
N PHE A 252 -9.45 -6.11 0.89
CA PHE A 252 -8.51 -5.33 1.71
C PHE A 252 -8.90 -3.86 1.90
N LEU A 253 -9.67 -3.28 0.97
CA LEU A 253 -10.09 -1.88 1.05
C LEU A 253 -10.80 -1.53 2.38
N PRO A 254 -11.70 -2.36 2.93
CA PRO A 254 -12.30 -2.04 4.24
C PRO A 254 -11.28 -1.86 5.38
N ALA A 255 -10.17 -2.61 5.34
CA ALA A 255 -9.11 -2.50 6.34
C ALA A 255 -8.26 -1.24 6.12
N VAL A 256 -7.95 -0.90 4.85
CA VAL A 256 -7.32 0.39 4.49
C VAL A 256 -8.12 1.55 5.07
N LEU A 257 -9.43 1.60 4.79
CA LEU A 257 -10.30 2.71 5.18
C LEU A 257 -10.46 2.82 6.71
N ARG A 258 -10.47 1.70 7.42
CA ARG A 258 -10.66 1.67 8.87
C ARG A 258 -9.39 1.99 9.65
N ASP A 259 -8.26 1.41 9.23
CA ASP A 259 -7.09 1.34 10.10
C ASP A 259 -5.99 2.34 9.69
N LEU A 260 -5.95 2.76 8.42
CA LEU A 260 -5.02 3.77 7.93
C LEU A 260 -5.66 5.17 8.02
N HIS A 261 -5.01 6.06 8.78
CA HIS A 261 -5.52 7.38 9.11
C HIS A 261 -4.80 8.44 8.28
N PHE A 262 -5.37 8.74 7.12
CA PHE A 262 -4.79 9.64 6.14
C PHE A 262 -4.96 11.12 6.52
N ARG A 263 -3.96 11.92 6.19
CA ARG A 263 -4.00 13.38 6.15
C ARG A 263 -3.73 13.85 4.72
N ALA A 264 -4.12 15.08 4.41
CA ALA A 264 -3.97 15.64 3.07
C ALA A 264 -3.39 17.04 3.10
N ALA A 265 -2.59 17.33 2.07
CA ALA A 265 -2.23 18.68 1.66
C ALA A 265 -3.38 19.22 0.79
N PRO A 266 -3.40 20.54 0.45
CA PRO A 266 -4.46 21.11 -0.37
C PRO A 266 -4.73 20.33 -1.67
N ALA A 267 -3.68 19.78 -2.31
CA ALA A 267 -3.82 18.97 -3.53
C ALA A 267 -4.45 17.58 -3.31
N GLY A 268 -4.44 17.06 -2.08
CA GLY A 268 -4.99 15.74 -1.72
C GLY A 268 -6.40 15.79 -1.12
N GLU A 269 -6.98 16.97 -0.89
CA GLU A 269 -8.26 17.13 -0.18
C GLU A 269 -9.41 16.37 -0.86
N HIS A 270 -9.48 16.42 -2.19
CA HIS A 270 -10.51 15.69 -2.94
C HIS A 270 -10.41 14.17 -2.75
N THR A 271 -9.18 13.64 -2.74
CA THR A 271 -8.94 12.22 -2.48
C THR A 271 -9.29 11.87 -1.04
N LEU A 272 -8.91 12.70 -0.06
CA LEU A 272 -9.26 12.49 1.34
C LEU A 272 -10.78 12.52 1.58
N THR A 273 -11.49 13.43 0.90
CA THR A 273 -12.96 13.52 0.95
C THR A 273 -13.59 12.22 0.44
N ALA A 274 -13.07 11.69 -0.67
CA ALA A 274 -13.54 10.42 -1.21
C ALA A 274 -13.23 9.21 -0.30
N ILE A 275 -12.10 9.23 0.43
CA ILE A 275 -11.78 8.24 1.47
C ILE A 275 -12.84 8.31 2.58
N HIS A 276 -13.08 9.50 3.14
CA HIS A 276 -14.07 9.69 4.22
C HIS A 276 -15.47 9.24 3.82
N TYR A 277 -15.91 9.58 2.60
CA TYR A 277 -17.18 9.10 2.07
C TYR A 277 -17.28 7.56 2.07
N LEU A 278 -16.24 6.84 1.64
CA LEU A 278 -16.25 5.38 1.68
C LEU A 278 -16.12 4.80 3.10
N VAL A 279 -15.48 5.52 4.02
CA VAL A 279 -15.42 5.17 5.45
C VAL A 279 -16.82 5.21 6.07
N GLU A 280 -17.62 6.23 5.78
CA GLU A 280 -19.01 6.34 6.25
C GLU A 280 -19.89 5.20 5.71
N LEU A 281 -19.58 4.71 4.51
CA LEU A 281 -20.25 3.57 3.88
C LEU A 281 -19.59 2.22 4.22
N ASN A 282 -18.69 2.16 5.20
CA ASN A 282 -18.04 0.92 5.58
C ASN A 282 -19.07 -0.08 6.12
N GLY A 283 -19.01 -1.33 5.66
CA GLY A 283 -20.02 -2.36 5.96
C GLY A 283 -21.29 -2.31 5.08
N SER A 284 -21.55 -1.20 4.37
CA SER A 284 -22.65 -1.13 3.41
C SER A 284 -22.40 -2.01 2.18
N LYS A 285 -23.42 -2.76 1.76
CA LYS A 285 -23.40 -3.59 0.53
C LYS A 285 -23.99 -2.86 -0.68
N LYS A 286 -24.29 -1.56 -0.56
CA LYS A 286 -24.80 -0.74 -1.66
C LYS A 286 -23.88 -0.84 -2.88
N ARG A 287 -24.46 -1.17 -4.03
CA ARG A 287 -23.75 -1.25 -5.32
C ARG A 287 -23.68 0.11 -6.00
N ILE A 288 -24.73 0.92 -5.82
CA ILE A 288 -24.83 2.28 -6.30
C ILE A 288 -24.53 3.20 -5.12
N LEU A 289 -23.71 4.21 -5.36
CA LEU A 289 -23.30 5.22 -4.40
C LEU A 289 -24.12 6.49 -4.64
N ASP A 290 -24.71 7.00 -3.57
CA ASP A 290 -25.51 8.21 -3.56
C ASP A 290 -24.62 9.38 -3.10
N ASP A 291 -24.60 10.50 -3.84
CA ASP A 291 -23.83 11.70 -3.50
C ASP A 291 -22.31 11.49 -3.31
N ALA A 292 -21.71 10.58 -4.09
CA ALA A 292 -20.28 10.33 -3.99
C ALA A 292 -19.43 11.49 -4.57
N PRO A 293 -18.33 11.90 -3.91
CA PRO A 293 -17.45 12.96 -4.42
C PRO A 293 -16.88 12.68 -5.82
N GLU A 294 -17.26 13.50 -6.80
CA GLU A 294 -16.90 13.24 -8.21
C GLU A 294 -15.54 13.79 -8.65
N HIS A 295 -14.92 14.69 -7.87
CA HIS A 295 -13.67 15.37 -8.23
C HIS A 295 -12.50 14.42 -8.51
N ILE A 296 -12.50 13.23 -7.92
CA ILE A 296 -11.46 12.21 -8.14
C ILE A 296 -11.63 11.48 -9.50
N ILE A 297 -12.79 11.59 -10.13
CA ILE A 297 -13.17 10.86 -11.35
C ILE A 297 -12.65 11.59 -12.58
N THR A 298 -11.49 11.17 -13.07
CA THR A 298 -10.94 11.69 -14.34
C THR A 298 -11.63 11.08 -15.56
N GLY A 299 -11.48 11.70 -16.74
CA GLY A 299 -12.06 11.24 -18.01
C GLY A 299 -11.99 9.71 -18.27
N PRO A 300 -10.81 9.07 -18.12
CA PRO A 300 -10.68 7.61 -18.30
C PRO A 300 -11.56 6.77 -17.36
N TRP A 301 -11.87 7.26 -16.16
CA TRP A 301 -12.65 6.51 -15.16
C TRP A 301 -14.16 6.66 -15.32
N LYS A 302 -14.65 7.68 -16.05
CA LYS A 302 -16.09 7.94 -16.17
C LYS A 302 -16.87 6.70 -16.62
N ARG A 303 -16.36 5.94 -17.58
CA ARG A 303 -17.00 4.71 -18.07
C ARG A 303 -17.08 3.57 -17.06
N LEU A 304 -16.15 3.53 -16.11
CA LEU A 304 -16.12 2.53 -15.04
C LEU A 304 -16.98 2.94 -13.86
N VAL A 305 -17.02 4.23 -13.60
CA VAL A 305 -17.65 4.79 -12.41
C VAL A 305 -19.13 5.03 -12.65
N TYR A 306 -19.53 5.54 -13.80
CA TYR A 306 -20.94 5.79 -14.11
C TYR A 306 -21.56 4.62 -14.88
N ASP A 307 -22.79 4.26 -14.53
CA ASP A 307 -23.62 3.37 -15.34
C ASP A 307 -24.32 4.13 -16.49
N ALA A 308 -25.16 3.42 -17.25
CA ALA A 308 -25.89 4.00 -18.38
C ALA A 308 -26.87 5.10 -17.96
N GLU A 309 -27.35 5.06 -16.71
CA GLU A 309 -28.22 6.06 -16.10
C GLU A 309 -27.46 7.21 -15.41
N GLY A 310 -26.12 7.21 -15.48
CA GLY A 310 -25.27 8.23 -14.86
C GLY A 310 -25.07 8.05 -13.36
N ARG A 311 -25.43 6.90 -12.79
CA ARG A 311 -25.28 6.61 -11.35
C ARG A 311 -23.90 6.04 -11.05
N ILE A 312 -23.37 6.35 -9.87
CA ILE A 312 -22.02 5.97 -9.48
C ILE A 312 -21.99 4.52 -8.97
N GLN A 313 -21.30 3.64 -9.69
CA GLN A 313 -21.05 2.26 -9.30
C GLN A 313 -19.89 2.18 -8.29
N ARG A 314 -20.14 1.51 -7.16
CA ARG A 314 -19.14 1.31 -6.10
C ARG A 314 -17.86 0.64 -6.58
N ALA A 315 -17.98 -0.32 -7.51
CA ALA A 315 -16.82 -1.07 -8.01
C ALA A 315 -15.84 -0.16 -8.75
N GLY A 316 -16.33 0.60 -9.74
CA GLY A 316 -15.52 1.58 -10.47
C GLY A 316 -15.00 2.69 -9.57
N TYR A 317 -15.85 3.23 -8.69
CA TYR A 317 -15.45 4.29 -7.75
C TYR A 317 -14.33 3.84 -6.80
N SER A 318 -14.41 2.62 -6.25
CA SER A 318 -13.36 2.08 -5.37
C SER A 318 -12.03 1.90 -6.08
N LEU A 319 -12.06 1.45 -7.35
CA LEU A 319 -10.85 1.29 -8.16
C LEU A 319 -10.24 2.66 -8.51
N CYS A 320 -11.08 3.63 -8.89
CA CYS A 320 -10.67 5.00 -9.14
C CYS A 320 -10.03 5.62 -7.89
N LEU A 321 -10.63 5.41 -6.71
CA LEU A 321 -10.07 5.89 -5.45
C LEU A 321 -8.69 5.28 -5.18
N LEU A 322 -8.50 3.98 -5.39
CA LEU A 322 -7.21 3.33 -5.13
C LEU A 322 -6.08 3.88 -6.01
N GLU A 323 -6.35 4.10 -7.30
CA GLU A 323 -5.35 4.72 -8.18
C GLU A 323 -5.02 6.15 -7.71
N ARG A 324 -6.05 6.96 -7.39
CA ARG A 324 -5.85 8.32 -6.88
C ARG A 324 -5.14 8.37 -5.54
N LEU A 325 -5.43 7.44 -4.64
CA LEU A 325 -4.75 7.28 -3.36
C LEU A 325 -3.27 6.92 -3.56
N GLN A 326 -2.97 5.97 -4.45
CA GLN A 326 -1.60 5.61 -4.78
C GLN A 326 -0.81 6.81 -5.34
N ASP A 327 -1.39 7.53 -6.31
CA ASP A 327 -0.78 8.72 -6.89
C ASP A 327 -0.53 9.79 -5.81
N ALA A 328 -1.51 10.06 -4.95
CA ALA A 328 -1.44 11.07 -3.90
C ALA A 328 -0.41 10.71 -2.82
N LEU A 329 -0.31 9.44 -2.42
CA LEU A 329 0.71 8.93 -1.49
C LEU A 329 2.12 9.12 -2.05
N ARG A 330 2.34 8.71 -3.31
CA ARG A 330 3.67 8.85 -3.97
C ARG A 330 4.10 10.30 -4.14
N ARG A 331 3.15 11.22 -4.29
CA ARG A 331 3.39 12.67 -4.39
C ARG A 331 3.44 13.38 -3.04
N ARG A 332 3.10 12.69 -1.95
CA ARG A 332 2.92 13.25 -0.59
C ARG A 332 1.81 14.30 -0.52
N ASP A 333 0.83 14.23 -1.42
CA ASP A 333 -0.41 15.00 -1.34
C ASP A 333 -1.36 14.41 -0.28
N ILE A 334 -1.22 13.10 -0.02
CA ILE A 334 -1.76 12.39 1.14
C ILE A 334 -0.58 11.75 1.89
N TRP A 335 -0.63 11.76 3.22
CA TRP A 335 0.36 11.10 4.07
C TRP A 335 -0.26 10.44 5.29
N LEU A 336 0.51 9.62 5.99
CA LEU A 336 0.14 9.02 7.27
C LEU A 336 0.97 9.59 8.41
N GLU A 337 0.31 10.02 9.48
CA GLU A 337 1.02 10.41 10.69
C GLU A 337 1.80 9.22 11.25
N ASN A 338 3.04 9.44 11.70
CA ASN A 338 3.96 8.39 12.17
C ASN A 338 4.46 7.41 11.10
N SER A 339 4.45 7.81 9.82
CA SER A 339 5.23 7.17 8.76
C SER A 339 6.51 7.96 8.48
N ASP A 340 7.61 7.25 8.22
CA ASP A 340 8.87 7.89 7.77
C ASP A 340 8.91 8.01 6.23
N ARG A 341 8.09 7.22 5.51
CA ARG A 341 8.11 7.11 4.04
C ARG A 341 6.90 7.69 3.31
N TRP A 342 5.69 7.61 3.89
CA TRP A 342 4.41 7.78 3.20
C TRP A 342 3.54 8.92 3.70
#